data_AF-A0A7W1IHW6-F1
#
_entry.id   AF-A0A7W1IHW6-F1
#
_cell.length_a   1.000
_cell.length_b   1.000
_cell.length_c   1.000
_cell.angle_alpha   90.00
_cell.angle_beta   90.00
_cell.angle_gamma   90.00
#
_symmetry.space_group_name_H-M   'P 1'
#
loop_
_entity.id
_entity.type
_entity.pdbx_description
1 polymer ?
#
loop_
_entity_poly.entity_id
_entity_poly.type
_entity_poly.pdbx_seq_one_letter_code
_entity_poly.pdbx_strand_id
1 'polypeptide(L)'
;MLVLSAPLATGCATATRSLPALEQEQRTNPGSAEANRSLGIAYYQAGKFTEAKASLDRASLLDPKDGATALYLGLAAEELNDYAAARRAYSSYLTFGKTSRVRGQLQSRLAALVRKELLAEAKSAVHDEATRAGAPALPRTVAVFPLRFSGRDTTLIPLERGLADLLITDLSRSAQLTLVERSRLQALVEELALQSSGRVDSTTTVRAGRLLRAGRLVRGSILQLDGTQLRLDAAVVDVASARVSGSAQGAQQLEQIFELEKQVALDLFRELGVTLTVAERNAIEQRPTRSLTAFLAYSQGLAAEDQGRYEDASRFFQEAVRIDPGFGSAQQKGQEARAAAAGAQLSSAAVEASLKESGEGAAAGGGKLSGAVQTAASDLNPSAVNAATGGGAAGASAAPPQKDPASAATNTEASTGQAKVVIVIQRPKTP
;
A
#
# COMPACT_ATOMS: atom_id res chain seq x y z
N MET A 1 -66.78 -3.00 35.91
CA MET A 1 -66.39 -3.41 34.55
C MET A 1 -66.19 -2.15 33.73
N LEU A 2 -64.94 -1.68 33.59
CA LEU A 2 -64.46 -0.78 32.52
C LEU A 2 -62.95 -0.58 32.76
N VAL A 3 -62.17 -1.35 32.02
CA VAL A 3 -60.71 -1.34 31.99
C VAL A 3 -60.29 -0.22 31.05
N LEU A 4 -59.52 0.75 31.53
CA LEU A 4 -58.89 1.77 30.70
C LEU A 4 -57.60 1.19 30.13
N SER A 5 -57.67 0.63 28.92
CA SER A 5 -56.50 0.19 28.16
C SER A 5 -55.95 1.37 27.36
N ALA A 6 -54.80 1.91 27.76
CA ALA A 6 -54.01 2.83 26.95
C ALA A 6 -53.15 2.02 25.95
N PRO A 7 -53.13 2.36 24.65
CA PRO A 7 -52.27 1.67 23.69
C PRO A 7 -50.81 2.12 23.88
N LEU A 8 -49.93 1.14 24.11
CA LEU A 8 -48.49 1.28 23.92
C LEU A 8 -48.23 1.60 22.45
N ALA A 9 -47.92 2.86 22.16
CA ALA A 9 -47.38 3.26 20.87
C ALA A 9 -45.94 2.77 20.77
N THR A 10 -45.76 1.58 20.18
CA THR A 10 -44.47 1.03 19.76
C THR A 10 -43.96 1.82 18.56
N GLY A 11 -43.49 3.04 18.81
CA GLY A 11 -42.71 3.81 17.85
C GLY A 11 -41.23 3.44 17.99
N CYS A 12 -40.74 2.50 17.18
CA CYS A 12 -39.30 2.37 16.92
C CYS A 12 -38.82 3.60 16.13
N ALA A 13 -38.72 4.74 16.82
CA ALA A 13 -37.95 5.88 16.37
C ALA A 13 -36.48 5.57 16.66
N THR A 14 -35.66 5.50 15.62
CA THR A 14 -34.20 5.47 15.73
C THR A 14 -33.75 6.75 16.44
N ALA A 15 -33.60 6.67 17.76
CA ALA A 15 -33.27 7.83 18.59
C ALA A 15 -31.91 8.39 18.16
N THR A 16 -31.94 9.56 17.52
CA THR A 16 -30.80 10.44 17.31
C THR A 16 -30.19 10.81 18.67
N ARG A 17 -29.08 10.17 19.05
CA ARG A 17 -28.36 10.48 20.30
C ARG A 17 -27.42 11.66 20.08
N SER A 18 -27.40 12.62 21.02
CA SER A 18 -26.47 13.75 21.00
C SER A 18 -25.13 13.39 21.66
N LEU A 19 -24.04 14.07 21.27
CA LEU A 19 -22.70 13.82 21.84
C LEU A 19 -22.66 13.93 23.38
N PRO A 20 -23.29 14.94 24.03
CA PRO A 20 -23.32 15.02 25.50
C PRO A 20 -24.04 13.84 26.17
N ALA A 21 -25.07 13.28 25.52
CA ALA A 21 -25.77 12.11 26.04
C ALA A 21 -24.87 10.86 26.00
N LEU A 22 -24.08 10.70 24.93
CA LEU A 22 -23.11 9.61 24.79
C LEU A 22 -21.94 9.74 25.77
N GLU A 23 -21.46 10.97 26.02
CA GLU A 23 -20.45 11.22 27.06
C GLU A 23 -20.97 10.84 28.45
N GLN A 24 -22.22 11.18 28.76
CA GLN A 24 -22.83 10.81 30.04
C GLN A 24 -23.01 9.29 30.14
N GLU A 25 -23.44 8.63 29.07
CA GLU A 25 -23.55 7.17 29.00
C GLU A 25 -22.19 6.51 29.29
N GLN A 26 -21.11 6.99 28.66
CA GLN A 26 -19.75 6.50 28.89
C GLN A 26 -19.25 6.77 30.33
N ARG A 27 -19.62 7.90 30.94
CA ARG A 27 -19.31 8.17 32.36
C ARG A 27 -20.05 7.23 33.31
N THR A 28 -21.31 6.94 33.02
CA THR A 28 -22.12 6.03 33.83
C THR A 28 -21.77 4.56 33.61
N ASN A 29 -21.21 4.22 32.46
CA ASN A 29 -20.83 2.85 32.09
C ASN A 29 -19.52 2.80 31.30
N PRO A 30 -18.36 3.06 31.94
CA PRO A 30 -17.07 3.13 31.25
C PRO A 30 -16.61 1.76 30.69
N GLY A 31 -17.14 0.66 31.22
CA GLY A 31 -16.83 -0.71 30.78
C GLY A 31 -17.70 -1.24 29.64
N SER A 32 -18.64 -0.45 29.11
CA SER A 32 -19.46 -0.86 27.98
C SER A 32 -18.72 -0.64 26.65
N ALA A 33 -18.46 -1.72 25.92
CA ALA A 33 -17.88 -1.66 24.58
C ALA A 33 -18.78 -0.85 23.62
N GLU A 34 -20.09 -1.04 23.71
CA GLU A 34 -21.09 -0.32 22.91
C GLU A 34 -21.09 1.18 23.21
N ALA A 35 -21.09 1.59 24.48
CA ALA A 35 -21.07 3.01 24.84
C ALA A 35 -19.80 3.71 24.33
N ASN A 36 -18.64 3.08 24.51
CA ASN A 36 -17.37 3.59 24.00
C ASN A 36 -17.33 3.62 22.46
N ARG A 37 -17.89 2.62 21.78
CA ARG A 37 -18.03 2.60 20.31
C ARG A 37 -18.90 3.75 19.83
N SER A 38 -20.12 3.87 20.35
CA SER A 38 -21.06 4.90 19.91
C SER A 38 -20.51 6.31 20.12
N LEU A 39 -19.86 6.55 21.28
CA LEU A 39 -19.16 7.80 21.54
C LEU A 39 -18.01 8.04 20.54
N GLY A 40 -17.20 7.02 20.28
CA GLY A 40 -16.10 7.09 19.32
C GLY A 40 -16.55 7.40 17.89
N ILE A 41 -17.62 6.76 17.43
CA ILE A 41 -18.24 7.02 16.12
C ILE A 41 -18.78 8.46 16.06
N ALA A 42 -19.42 8.93 17.14
CA ALA A 42 -19.93 10.30 17.20
C ALA A 42 -18.80 11.34 17.16
N TYR A 43 -17.69 11.12 17.86
CA TYR A 43 -16.51 11.97 17.77
C TYR A 43 -15.91 11.98 16.37
N TYR A 44 -15.81 10.81 15.72
CA TYR A 44 -15.31 10.72 14.35
C TYR A 44 -16.20 11.53 13.39
N GLN A 45 -17.52 11.40 13.48
CA GLN A 45 -18.47 12.17 12.66
C GLN A 45 -18.43 13.69 12.95
N ALA A 46 -17.99 14.08 14.14
CA ALA A 46 -17.76 15.47 14.52
C ALA A 46 -16.36 15.99 14.14
N GLY A 47 -15.52 15.20 13.46
CA GLY A 47 -14.15 15.55 13.08
C GLY A 47 -13.15 15.54 14.25
N LYS A 48 -13.55 15.04 15.42
CA LYS A 48 -12.72 14.95 16.63
C LYS A 48 -11.95 13.63 16.66
N PHE A 49 -10.99 13.49 15.74
CA PHE A 49 -10.34 12.19 15.49
C PHE A 49 -9.50 11.67 16.66
N THR A 50 -8.89 12.55 17.45
CA THR A 50 -8.11 12.16 18.64
C THR A 50 -9.02 11.53 19.71
N GLU A 51 -10.14 12.18 20.02
CA GLU A 51 -11.13 11.70 20.97
C GLU A 51 -11.87 10.46 20.45
N ALA A 52 -12.12 10.40 19.14
CA ALA A 52 -12.66 9.23 18.47
C ALA A 52 -11.75 8.03 18.67
N LYS A 53 -10.46 8.16 18.32
CA LYS A 53 -9.46 7.09 18.48
C LYS A 53 -9.39 6.62 19.93
N ALA A 54 -9.33 7.53 20.90
CA ALA A 54 -9.27 7.18 22.32
C ALA A 54 -10.49 6.37 22.80
N SER A 55 -11.69 6.75 22.35
CA SER A 55 -12.94 6.04 22.70
C SER A 55 -13.02 4.68 22.01
N LEU A 56 -12.61 4.61 20.74
CA LEU A 56 -12.61 3.39 19.93
C LEU A 56 -11.53 2.39 20.38
N ASP A 57 -10.37 2.86 20.85
CA ASP A 57 -9.34 2.01 21.46
C ASP A 57 -9.89 1.31 22.71
N ARG A 58 -10.64 2.02 23.57
CA ARG A 58 -11.32 1.41 24.73
C ARG A 58 -12.37 0.40 24.30
N ALA A 59 -13.19 0.74 23.31
CA ALA A 59 -14.18 -0.19 22.77
C ALA A 59 -13.50 -1.46 22.21
N SER A 60 -12.38 -1.31 21.50
CA SER A 60 -11.63 -2.44 20.92
C SER A 60 -10.95 -3.31 21.98
N LEU A 61 -10.60 -2.76 23.15
CA LEU A 61 -10.09 -3.54 24.28
C LEU A 61 -11.19 -4.36 24.95
N LEU A 62 -12.40 -3.81 25.03
CA LEU A 62 -13.56 -4.45 25.65
C LEU A 62 -14.21 -5.51 24.75
N ASP A 63 -14.27 -5.25 23.43
CA ASP A 63 -14.69 -6.22 22.42
C ASP A 63 -13.78 -6.20 21.19
N PRO A 64 -12.69 -7.00 21.19
CA PRO A 64 -11.74 -7.07 20.08
C PRO A 64 -12.33 -7.61 18.77
N LYS A 65 -13.52 -8.23 18.81
CA LYS A 65 -14.16 -8.86 17.63
C LYS A 65 -15.22 -7.97 16.99
N ASP A 66 -15.38 -6.76 17.49
CA ASP A 66 -16.33 -5.80 16.94
C ASP A 66 -15.79 -5.14 15.66
N GLY A 67 -16.32 -5.59 14.51
CA GLY A 67 -15.99 -5.05 13.20
C GLY A 67 -16.29 -3.56 13.09
N ALA A 68 -17.38 -3.03 13.63
CA ALA A 68 -17.69 -1.62 13.50
C ALA A 68 -16.66 -0.74 14.24
N THR A 69 -16.29 -1.14 15.45
CA THR A 69 -15.20 -0.49 16.20
C THR A 69 -13.88 -0.55 15.42
N ALA A 70 -13.52 -1.72 14.89
CA ALA A 70 -12.30 -1.88 14.10
C ALA A 70 -12.27 -0.99 12.85
N LEU A 71 -13.40 -0.83 12.14
CA LEU A 71 -13.48 0.05 10.97
C LEU A 71 -13.25 1.52 11.36
N TYR A 72 -14.04 2.04 12.30
CA TYR A 72 -13.95 3.45 12.68
C TYR A 72 -12.63 3.78 13.39
N LEU A 73 -12.03 2.82 14.12
CA LEU A 73 -10.70 2.99 14.69
C LEU A 73 -9.66 3.16 13.59
N GLY A 74 -9.76 2.35 12.53
CA GLY A 74 -8.88 2.45 11.37
C GLY A 74 -9.02 3.77 10.63
N LEU A 75 -10.26 4.22 10.40
CA LEU A 75 -10.55 5.50 9.76
C LEU A 75 -10.04 6.68 10.60
N ALA A 76 -10.32 6.70 11.91
CA ALA A 76 -9.84 7.75 12.80
C ALA A 76 -8.30 7.79 12.88
N ALA A 77 -7.64 6.62 12.91
CA ALA A 77 -6.18 6.54 12.90
C ALA A 77 -5.58 7.06 11.59
N GLU A 78 -6.22 6.82 10.45
CA GLU A 78 -5.78 7.33 9.16
C GLU A 78 -5.86 8.85 9.06
N GLU A 79 -6.93 9.48 9.55
CA GLU A 79 -7.07 10.94 9.62
C GLU A 79 -6.01 11.58 10.53
N LEU A 80 -5.53 10.83 11.52
CA LEU A 80 -4.41 11.23 12.39
C LEU A 80 -3.03 10.89 11.81
N ASN A 81 -2.95 10.32 10.60
CA ASN A 81 -1.74 9.80 9.97
C ASN A 81 -1.00 8.70 10.78
N ASP A 82 -1.69 8.04 11.70
CA ASP A 82 -1.20 6.85 12.41
C ASP A 82 -1.48 5.60 11.56
N TYR A 83 -0.75 5.47 10.46
CA TYR A 83 -0.95 4.41 9.47
C TYR A 83 -0.71 3.01 10.05
N ALA A 84 0.17 2.88 11.05
CA ALA A 84 0.41 1.63 11.74
C ALA A 84 -0.81 1.19 12.57
N ALA A 85 -1.46 2.11 13.30
CA ALA A 85 -2.71 1.82 13.98
C ALA A 85 -3.85 1.56 12.99
N ALA A 86 -3.93 2.32 11.91
CA ALA A 86 -4.92 2.12 10.86
C ALA A 86 -4.83 0.70 10.26
N ARG A 87 -3.60 0.25 9.92
CA ARG A 87 -3.36 -1.10 9.39
C ARG A 87 -3.78 -2.18 10.37
N ARG A 88 -3.47 -2.04 11.66
CA ARG A 88 -3.90 -3.00 12.70
C ARG A 88 -5.42 -3.07 12.80
N ALA A 89 -6.09 -1.93 12.84
CA ALA A 89 -7.53 -1.84 12.96
C ALA A 89 -8.26 -2.41 11.73
N TYR A 90 -7.81 -2.08 10.52
CA TYR A 90 -8.35 -2.68 9.29
C TYR A 90 -8.07 -4.17 9.20
N SER A 91 -6.90 -4.65 9.64
CA SER A 91 -6.60 -6.09 9.69
C SER A 91 -7.53 -6.83 10.68
N SER A 92 -7.87 -6.19 11.81
CA SER A 92 -8.89 -6.69 12.73
C SER A 92 -10.26 -6.78 12.04
N TYR A 93 -10.66 -5.75 11.28
CA TYR A 93 -11.88 -5.80 10.48
C TYR A 93 -11.89 -6.94 9.46
N LEU A 94 -10.77 -7.17 8.76
CA LEU A 94 -10.69 -8.28 7.80
C LEU A 94 -10.84 -9.65 8.45
N THR A 95 -10.51 -9.75 9.74
CA THR A 95 -10.59 -10.99 10.53
C THR A 95 -11.98 -11.22 11.13
N PHE A 96 -12.60 -10.18 11.70
CA PHE A 96 -13.84 -10.30 12.48
C PHE A 96 -15.06 -9.62 11.85
N GLY A 97 -14.83 -8.68 10.93
CA GLY A 97 -15.88 -7.93 10.25
C GLY A 97 -16.72 -8.80 9.32
N LYS A 98 -18.02 -8.52 9.29
CA LYS A 98 -19.00 -9.37 8.61
C LYS A 98 -19.34 -8.87 7.20
N THR A 99 -19.15 -7.59 6.93
CA THR A 99 -19.56 -6.99 5.64
C THR A 99 -18.52 -7.24 4.55
N SER A 100 -18.84 -8.13 3.60
CA SER A 100 -17.94 -8.51 2.49
C SER A 100 -17.49 -7.33 1.62
N ARG A 101 -18.39 -6.37 1.35
CA ARG A 101 -18.06 -5.16 0.58
C ARG A 101 -16.99 -4.32 1.29
N VAL A 102 -17.14 -4.11 2.60
CA VAL A 102 -16.16 -3.38 3.41
C VAL A 102 -14.83 -4.14 3.46
N ARG A 103 -14.85 -5.48 3.59
CA ARG A 103 -13.61 -6.28 3.53
C ARG A 103 -12.85 -6.08 2.22
N GLY A 104 -13.54 -6.11 1.08
CA GLY A 104 -12.90 -5.82 -0.22
C GLY A 104 -12.34 -4.41 -0.32
N GLN A 105 -13.08 -3.40 0.17
CA GLN A 105 -12.61 -2.02 0.21
C GLN A 105 -11.38 -1.85 1.10
N LEU A 106 -11.37 -2.47 2.28
CA LEU A 106 -10.24 -2.40 3.21
C LEU A 106 -9.01 -3.15 2.70
N GLN A 107 -9.18 -4.25 1.97
CA GLN A 107 -8.05 -4.92 1.29
C GLN A 107 -7.37 -3.98 0.29
N SER A 108 -8.13 -3.30 -0.56
CA SER A 108 -7.59 -2.30 -1.49
C SER A 108 -6.97 -1.12 -0.74
N ARG A 109 -7.66 -0.60 0.28
CA ARG A 109 -7.18 0.54 1.07
C ARG A 109 -5.86 0.23 1.80
N LEU A 110 -5.72 -0.98 2.35
CA LEU A 110 -4.48 -1.44 2.97
C LEU A 110 -3.31 -1.42 1.99
N ALA A 111 -3.52 -1.86 0.73
CA ALA A 111 -2.49 -1.81 -0.29
C ALA A 111 -2.00 -0.37 -0.56
N ALA A 112 -2.91 0.62 -0.54
CA ALA A 112 -2.54 2.03 -0.67
C ALA A 112 -1.87 2.62 0.58
N LEU A 113 -2.21 2.10 1.77
CA LEU A 113 -1.67 2.56 3.05
C LEU A 113 -0.21 2.17 3.28
N VAL A 114 0.24 1.04 2.72
CA VAL A 114 1.63 0.56 2.91
C VAL A 114 2.65 1.65 2.55
N ARG A 115 2.50 2.33 1.40
CA ARG A 115 3.42 3.41 1.02
C ARG A 115 3.38 4.59 1.99
N LYS A 116 2.19 4.98 2.48
CA LYS A 116 2.04 6.05 3.46
C LYS A 116 2.73 5.69 4.79
N GLU A 117 2.57 4.45 5.25
CA GLU A 117 3.26 3.92 6.43
C GLU A 117 4.78 3.97 6.26
N LEU A 118 5.30 3.52 5.12
CA LEU A 118 6.73 3.54 4.82
C LEU A 118 7.31 4.96 4.75
N LEU A 119 6.58 5.92 4.17
CA LEU A 119 7.00 7.33 4.12
C LEU A 119 6.98 7.97 5.51
N ALA A 120 5.97 7.68 6.33
CA ALA A 120 5.93 8.14 7.72
C ALA A 120 7.06 7.53 8.57
N GLU A 121 7.36 6.25 8.38
CA GLU A 121 8.49 5.57 9.02
C GLU A 121 9.82 6.17 8.59
N ALA A 122 10.01 6.43 7.28
CA ALA A 122 11.19 7.09 6.75
C ALA A 122 11.39 8.48 7.36
N LYS A 123 10.33 9.30 7.39
CA LYS A 123 10.35 10.64 8.00
C LYS A 123 10.74 10.59 9.48
N SER A 124 10.15 9.67 10.25
CA SER A 124 10.54 9.47 11.65
C SER A 124 11.99 8.99 11.78
N ALA A 125 12.44 8.06 10.93
CA ALA A 125 13.80 7.55 10.96
C ALA A 125 14.84 8.63 10.71
N VAL A 126 14.57 9.54 9.77
CA VAL A 126 15.44 10.66 9.46
C VAL A 126 15.38 11.74 10.55
N HIS A 127 14.21 12.02 11.12
CA HIS A 127 14.06 12.96 12.24
C HIS A 127 14.81 12.48 13.50
N ASP A 128 14.69 11.19 13.82
CA ASP A 128 15.30 10.57 15.00
C ASP A 128 16.73 10.08 14.76
N GLU A 129 17.36 10.42 13.63
CA GLU A 129 18.65 9.84 13.22
C GLU A 129 19.72 10.00 14.31
N ALA A 130 19.79 11.15 14.98
CA ALA A 130 20.77 11.42 16.02
C ALA A 130 20.66 10.44 17.21
N THR A 131 19.44 10.03 17.57
CA THR A 131 19.22 9.06 18.65
C THR A 131 19.43 7.62 18.17
N ARG A 132 19.24 7.36 16.87
CA ARG A 132 19.43 6.04 16.22
C ARG A 132 20.86 5.78 15.75
N ALA A 133 21.72 6.80 15.70
CA ALA A 133 23.10 6.71 15.18
C ALA A 133 23.98 5.67 15.90
N GLY A 134 23.60 5.23 17.11
CA GLY A 134 24.29 4.17 17.87
C GLY A 134 23.78 2.75 17.60
N ALA A 135 22.71 2.56 16.83
CA ALA A 135 22.19 1.21 16.56
C ALA A 135 23.16 0.43 15.66
N PRO A 136 23.62 -0.77 16.07
CA PRO A 136 24.57 -1.52 15.28
C PRO A 136 23.93 -1.97 13.97
N ALA A 137 24.70 -1.83 12.88
CA ALA A 137 24.37 -2.40 11.58
C ALA A 137 24.31 -3.93 11.69
N LEU A 138 23.39 -4.54 10.95
CA LEU A 138 23.23 -5.99 10.90
C LEU A 138 24.12 -6.52 9.76
N PRO A 139 25.22 -7.24 10.03
CA PRO A 139 26.24 -7.55 9.00
C PRO A 139 25.72 -8.32 7.79
N ARG A 140 24.68 -9.13 7.98
CA ARG A 140 24.03 -9.95 6.93
C ARG A 140 22.80 -9.30 6.31
N THR A 141 22.46 -8.08 6.74
CA THR A 141 21.37 -7.31 6.13
C THR A 141 21.91 -6.51 4.95
N VAL A 142 21.32 -6.73 3.77
CA VAL A 142 21.78 -6.16 2.50
C VAL A 142 20.68 -5.27 1.91
N ALA A 143 21.03 -4.02 1.56
CA ALA A 143 20.14 -3.14 0.79
C ALA A 143 20.67 -2.99 -0.64
N VAL A 144 19.83 -3.24 -1.64
CA VAL A 144 20.19 -3.12 -3.06
C VAL A 144 19.54 -1.86 -3.61
N PHE A 145 20.37 -0.90 -4.04
CA PHE A 145 19.89 0.36 -4.61
C PHE A 145 19.53 0.17 -6.09
N PRO A 146 18.59 0.98 -6.63
CA PRO A 146 18.43 1.10 -8.07
C PRO A 146 19.79 1.39 -8.71
N LEU A 147 20.08 0.66 -9.79
CA LEU A 147 21.31 0.87 -10.55
C LEU A 147 21.25 2.26 -11.22
N ARG A 148 22.37 2.74 -11.74
CA ARG A 148 22.43 3.97 -12.52
C ARG A 148 22.68 3.66 -13.98
N PHE A 149 21.70 3.93 -14.84
CA PHE A 149 21.85 3.80 -16.27
C PHE A 149 22.61 5.00 -16.84
N SER A 150 23.51 4.74 -17.78
CA SER A 150 24.24 5.74 -18.53
C SER A 150 24.34 5.27 -19.98
N GLY A 151 23.67 5.97 -20.89
CA GLY A 151 23.55 5.58 -22.29
C GLY A 151 22.75 6.59 -23.08
N ARG A 152 22.68 6.38 -24.41
CA ARG A 152 21.92 7.26 -25.31
C ARG A 152 20.44 6.87 -25.36
N ASP A 153 20.15 5.58 -25.19
CA ASP A 153 18.79 5.08 -25.22
C ASP A 153 18.13 5.23 -23.83
N THR A 154 17.42 6.35 -23.64
CA THR A 154 16.70 6.62 -22.39
C THR A 154 15.54 5.67 -22.14
N THR A 155 15.09 4.90 -23.14
CA THR A 155 14.03 3.90 -22.96
C THR A 155 14.47 2.74 -22.07
N LEU A 156 15.78 2.59 -21.85
CA LEU A 156 16.40 1.58 -20.99
C LEU A 156 16.56 2.01 -19.53
N ILE A 157 16.31 3.28 -19.18
CA ILE A 157 16.37 3.76 -17.79
C ILE A 157 15.53 2.91 -16.81
N PRO A 158 14.33 2.40 -17.15
CA PRO A 158 13.58 1.53 -16.25
C PRO A 158 14.38 0.30 -15.77
N LEU A 159 15.35 -0.19 -16.55
CA LEU A 159 16.22 -1.31 -16.15
C LEU A 159 16.97 -1.07 -14.84
N GLU A 160 17.20 0.18 -14.45
CA GLU A 160 17.76 0.55 -13.15
C GLU A 160 17.03 -0.15 -11.98
N ARG A 161 15.70 -0.20 -12.07
CA ARG A 161 14.84 -0.82 -11.05
C ARG A 161 14.62 -2.29 -11.32
N GLY A 162 14.40 -2.66 -12.59
CA GLY A 162 14.18 -4.06 -12.97
C GLY A 162 15.33 -4.96 -12.56
N LEU A 163 16.56 -4.59 -12.92
CA LEU A 163 17.75 -5.38 -12.57
C LEU A 163 18.02 -5.37 -11.07
N ALA A 164 17.81 -4.25 -10.38
CA ALA A 164 17.90 -4.21 -8.92
C ALA A 164 16.89 -5.17 -8.25
N ASP A 165 15.66 -5.25 -8.77
CA ASP A 165 14.62 -6.16 -8.29
C ASP A 165 14.94 -7.64 -8.58
N LEU A 166 15.55 -7.95 -9.72
CA LEU A 166 16.10 -9.28 -10.01
C LEU A 166 17.22 -9.65 -9.03
N LEU A 167 18.18 -8.75 -8.81
CA LEU A 167 19.26 -8.97 -7.85
C LEU A 167 18.71 -9.18 -6.43
N ILE A 168 17.71 -8.41 -6.01
CA ILE A 168 17.03 -8.62 -4.71
C ILE A 168 16.42 -10.02 -4.65
N THR A 169 15.72 -10.43 -5.71
CA THR A 169 15.07 -11.74 -5.81
C THR A 169 16.10 -12.88 -5.72
N ASP A 170 17.21 -12.78 -6.44
CA ASP A 170 18.27 -13.79 -6.44
C ASP A 170 19.01 -13.83 -5.11
N LEU A 171 19.38 -12.67 -4.56
CA LEU A 171 20.06 -12.58 -3.26
C LEU A 171 19.18 -13.14 -2.13
N SER A 172 17.84 -13.00 -2.24
CA SER A 172 16.89 -13.55 -1.27
C SER A 172 16.81 -15.09 -1.27
N ARG A 173 17.38 -15.76 -2.29
CA ARG A 173 17.41 -17.24 -2.35
C ARG A 173 18.27 -17.85 -1.27
N SER A 174 19.23 -17.11 -0.70
CA SER A 174 20.02 -17.62 0.41
C SER A 174 19.51 -17.12 1.76
N ALA A 175 19.24 -18.08 2.66
CA ALA A 175 18.86 -17.80 4.04
C ALA A 175 19.99 -17.15 4.87
N GLN A 176 21.21 -17.07 4.32
CA GLN A 176 22.35 -16.40 4.95
C GLN A 176 22.24 -14.86 4.87
N LEU A 177 21.37 -14.33 4.01
CA LEU A 177 21.17 -12.90 3.82
C LEU A 177 19.78 -12.48 4.27
N THR A 178 19.66 -11.25 4.76
CA THR A 178 18.38 -10.59 5.00
C THR A 178 18.30 -9.37 4.10
N LEU A 179 17.40 -9.40 3.12
CA LEU A 179 17.29 -8.31 2.15
C LEU A 179 16.36 -7.22 2.70
N VAL A 180 16.77 -5.97 2.54
CA VAL A 180 15.89 -4.84 2.80
C VAL A 180 14.87 -4.74 1.68
N GLU A 181 13.60 -4.59 2.05
CA GLU A 181 12.51 -4.41 1.08
C GLU A 181 12.72 -3.17 0.22
N ARG A 182 12.51 -3.33 -1.10
CA ARG A 182 12.68 -2.29 -2.11
C ARG A 182 11.90 -1.01 -1.80
N SER A 183 10.62 -1.15 -1.47
CA SER A 183 9.71 -0.03 -1.15
C SER A 183 10.14 0.73 0.10
N ARG A 184 10.68 0.04 1.11
CA ARG A 184 11.21 0.65 2.34
C ARG A 184 12.49 1.43 2.08
N LEU A 185 13.41 0.87 1.29
CA LEU A 185 14.60 1.58 0.82
C LEU A 185 14.21 2.83 0.03
N GLN A 186 13.26 2.69 -0.90
CA GLN A 186 12.81 3.79 -1.76
C GLN A 186 12.19 4.93 -0.94
N ALA A 187 11.29 4.64 0.00
CA ALA A 187 10.68 5.64 0.87
C ALA A 187 11.73 6.42 1.68
N LEU A 188 12.77 5.73 2.16
CA LEU A 188 13.85 6.37 2.90
C LEU A 188 14.75 7.25 2.01
N VAL A 189 15.10 6.76 0.82
CA VAL A 189 15.92 7.53 -0.12
C VAL A 189 15.18 8.78 -0.57
N GLU A 190 13.86 8.70 -0.79
CA GLU A 190 13.02 9.86 -1.10
C GLU A 190 13.06 10.91 0.03
N GLU A 191 12.85 10.50 1.28
CA GLU A 191 12.91 11.42 2.43
C GLU A 191 14.29 12.09 2.57
N LEU A 192 15.37 11.31 2.43
CA LEU A 192 16.73 11.86 2.49
C LEU A 192 17.05 12.81 1.33
N ALA A 193 16.52 12.53 0.13
CA ALA A 193 16.67 13.39 -1.03
C ALA A 193 15.93 14.72 -0.84
N LEU A 194 14.75 14.73 -0.22
CA LEU A 194 14.02 15.96 0.11
C LEU A 194 14.83 16.88 1.04
N GLN A 195 15.59 16.32 1.98
CA GLN A 195 16.49 17.10 2.86
C GLN A 195 17.76 17.59 2.15
N SER A 196 18.20 16.88 1.11
CA SER A 196 19.49 17.09 0.45
C SER A 196 19.36 17.77 -0.93
N SER A 197 18.32 18.61 -1.10
CA SER A 197 18.02 19.31 -2.36
C SER A 197 17.91 18.40 -3.60
N GLY A 198 17.40 17.18 -3.42
CA GLY A 198 17.15 16.21 -4.48
C GLY A 198 18.37 15.39 -4.92
N ARG A 199 19.54 15.53 -4.28
CA ARG A 199 20.75 14.77 -4.64
C ARG A 199 20.84 13.45 -3.88
N VAL A 200 21.02 12.35 -4.63
CA VAL A 200 21.37 11.03 -4.08
C VAL A 200 22.80 10.70 -4.48
N ASP A 201 23.74 10.96 -3.55
CA ASP A 201 25.15 10.64 -3.71
C ASP A 201 25.57 9.43 -2.83
N SER A 202 26.87 9.15 -2.76
CA SER A 202 27.41 8.10 -1.90
C SER A 202 27.11 8.32 -0.42
N THR A 203 27.08 9.57 0.03
CA THR A 203 26.77 9.96 1.41
C THR A 203 25.31 9.60 1.72
N THR A 204 24.38 9.96 0.84
CA THR A 204 22.96 9.63 0.97
C THR A 204 22.74 8.12 1.00
N THR A 205 23.47 7.35 0.16
CA THR A 205 23.36 5.88 0.15
C THR A 205 23.81 5.26 1.48
N VAL A 206 24.97 5.67 2.00
CA VAL A 206 25.50 5.13 3.28
C VAL A 206 24.60 5.53 4.44
N ARG A 207 24.10 6.78 4.46
CA ARG A 207 23.14 7.28 5.44
C ARG A 207 21.84 6.45 5.43
N ALA A 208 21.28 6.20 4.24
CA ALA A 208 20.13 5.32 4.08
C ALA A 208 20.41 3.90 4.60
N GLY A 209 21.59 3.35 4.29
CA GLY A 209 22.03 2.05 4.81
C GLY A 209 22.04 1.97 6.33
N ARG A 210 22.56 3.00 7.02
CA ARG A 210 22.59 3.08 8.49
C ARG A 210 21.19 3.13 9.09
N LEU A 211 20.32 3.97 8.54
CA LEU A 211 18.93 4.11 9.00
C LEU A 211 18.10 2.83 8.77
N LEU A 212 18.41 2.07 7.72
CA LEU A 212 17.84 0.73 7.46
C LEU A 212 18.54 -0.39 8.23
N ARG A 213 19.59 -0.06 8.99
CA ARG A 213 20.46 -1.00 9.70
C ARG A 213 21.09 -2.08 8.81
N ALA A 214 21.22 -1.80 7.52
CA ALA A 214 21.94 -2.67 6.60
C ALA A 214 23.44 -2.65 6.95
N GLY A 215 24.06 -3.83 6.98
CA GLY A 215 25.52 -3.95 7.13
C GLY A 215 26.25 -3.87 5.79
N ARG A 216 25.54 -4.16 4.69
CA ARG A 216 26.07 -4.15 3.33
C ARG A 216 25.09 -3.43 2.41
N LEU A 217 25.62 -2.68 1.45
CA LEU A 217 24.84 -2.07 0.37
C LEU A 217 25.35 -2.59 -0.95
N VAL A 218 24.44 -2.90 -1.87
CA VAL A 218 24.76 -3.15 -3.27
C VAL A 218 24.37 -1.91 -4.06
N ARG A 219 25.35 -1.32 -4.76
CA ARG A 219 25.14 -0.25 -5.74
C ARG A 219 25.67 -0.71 -7.07
N GLY A 220 25.20 -0.11 -8.16
CA GLY A 220 25.77 -0.41 -9.45
C GLY A 220 25.36 0.56 -10.54
N SER A 221 25.90 0.33 -11.73
CA SER A 221 25.66 1.11 -12.93
C SER A 221 25.51 0.20 -14.14
N ILE A 222 24.65 0.63 -15.05
CA ILE A 222 24.43 0.02 -16.36
C ILE A 222 24.98 1.01 -17.38
N LEU A 223 26.06 0.67 -18.08
CA LEU A 223 26.68 1.50 -19.11
C LEU A 223 26.39 0.92 -20.50
N GLN A 224 25.77 1.71 -21.37
CA GLN A 224 25.62 1.39 -22.78
C GLN A 224 26.92 1.76 -23.51
N LEU A 225 27.69 0.75 -23.95
CA LEU A 225 29.00 0.94 -24.59
C LEU A 225 28.84 1.26 -26.08
N ASP A 226 28.07 0.43 -26.78
CA ASP A 226 27.60 0.62 -28.14
C ASP A 226 26.07 0.40 -28.17
N GLY A 227 25.41 0.53 -29.34
CA GLY A 227 23.95 0.51 -29.42
C GLY A 227 23.29 -0.76 -28.86
N THR A 228 24.03 -1.87 -28.75
CA THR A 228 23.49 -3.18 -28.35
C THR A 228 24.23 -3.82 -27.18
N GLN A 229 25.42 -3.37 -26.78
CA GLN A 229 26.16 -3.87 -25.63
C GLN A 229 25.92 -3.06 -24.37
N LEU A 230 25.66 -3.79 -23.29
CA LEU A 230 25.56 -3.27 -21.94
C LEU A 230 26.67 -3.83 -21.07
N ARG A 231 27.27 -2.95 -20.27
CA ARG A 231 28.12 -3.30 -19.15
C ARG A 231 27.35 -3.08 -17.85
N LEU A 232 27.38 -4.07 -16.97
CA LEU A 232 26.82 -3.98 -15.62
C LEU A 232 27.96 -4.04 -14.63
N ASP A 233 28.07 -3.01 -13.79
CA ASP A 233 28.99 -2.95 -12.66
C ASP A 233 28.18 -2.92 -11.37
N ALA A 234 28.57 -3.72 -10.39
CA ALA A 234 28.00 -3.73 -9.05
C ALA A 234 29.11 -3.73 -8.00
N ALA A 235 28.91 -3.00 -6.91
CA ALA A 235 29.84 -2.89 -5.80
C ALA A 235 29.12 -3.13 -4.47
N VAL A 236 29.76 -3.92 -3.61
CA VAL A 236 29.36 -4.10 -2.22
C VAL A 236 30.05 -3.04 -1.39
N VAL A 237 29.27 -2.29 -0.62
CA VAL A 237 29.75 -1.25 0.30
C VAL A 237 29.47 -1.68 1.73
N ASP A 238 30.50 -1.65 2.57
CA ASP A 238 30.37 -1.82 4.01
C ASP A 238 29.87 -0.51 4.64
N VAL A 239 28.74 -0.58 5.35
CA VAL A 239 28.04 0.62 5.87
C VAL A 239 28.79 1.26 7.04
N ALA A 240 29.52 0.47 7.82
CA ALA A 240 30.27 0.95 8.97
C ALA A 240 31.47 1.79 8.54
N SER A 241 32.26 1.29 7.59
CA SER A 241 33.46 1.93 7.05
C SER A 241 33.19 2.87 5.89
N ALA A 242 32.01 2.80 5.27
CA ALA A 242 31.66 3.50 4.02
C ALA A 242 32.60 3.18 2.85
N ARG A 243 33.25 2.01 2.86
CA ARG A 243 34.20 1.58 1.82
C ARG A 243 33.63 0.46 0.97
N VAL A 244 34.06 0.41 -0.28
CA VAL A 244 33.81 -0.73 -1.15
C VAL A 244 34.57 -1.93 -0.60
N SER A 245 33.86 -3.02 -0.33
CA SER A 245 34.43 -4.27 0.17
C SER A 245 34.59 -5.33 -0.92
N GLY A 246 33.96 -5.12 -2.08
CA GLY A 246 33.95 -6.07 -3.20
C GLY A 246 33.23 -5.50 -4.42
N SER A 247 33.47 -6.08 -5.60
CA SER A 247 32.82 -5.65 -6.84
C SER A 247 32.62 -6.81 -7.81
N ALA A 248 31.51 -6.78 -8.53
CA ALA A 248 31.15 -7.66 -9.62
C ALA A 248 30.97 -6.86 -10.90
N GLN A 249 31.37 -7.41 -12.04
CA GLN A 249 31.19 -6.74 -13.33
C GLN A 249 31.02 -7.75 -14.47
N GLY A 250 30.32 -7.34 -15.51
CA GLY A 250 30.23 -8.08 -16.76
C GLY A 250 29.79 -7.17 -17.91
N ALA A 251 30.01 -7.64 -19.14
CA ALA A 251 29.52 -6.97 -20.34
C ALA A 251 28.96 -8.00 -21.30
N GLN A 252 27.75 -7.75 -21.79
CA GLN A 252 27.04 -8.64 -22.70
C GLN A 252 26.17 -7.82 -23.67
N GLN A 253 25.65 -8.49 -24.70
CA GLN A 253 24.60 -7.91 -25.54
C GLN A 253 23.31 -7.72 -24.71
N LEU A 254 22.49 -6.73 -25.07
CA LEU A 254 21.23 -6.40 -24.42
C LEU A 254 20.28 -7.61 -24.39
N GLU A 255 20.30 -8.46 -25.41
CA GLU A 255 19.50 -9.69 -25.49
C GLU A 255 19.94 -10.73 -24.44
N GLN A 256 21.18 -10.64 -23.95
CA GLN A 256 21.79 -11.51 -22.94
C GLN A 256 21.82 -10.85 -21.54
N ILE A 257 20.98 -9.84 -21.32
CA ILE A 257 20.92 -9.09 -20.06
C ILE A 257 20.65 -9.98 -18.84
N PHE A 258 19.89 -11.07 -19.01
CA PHE A 258 19.59 -11.99 -17.92
C PHE A 258 20.80 -12.83 -17.55
N GLU A 259 21.58 -13.31 -18.52
CA GLU A 259 22.86 -13.99 -18.29
C GLU A 259 23.84 -13.06 -17.56
N LEU A 260 23.91 -11.81 -18.00
CA LEU A 260 24.73 -10.78 -17.36
C LEU A 260 24.31 -10.56 -15.89
N GLU A 261 23.00 -10.47 -15.64
CA GLU A 261 22.44 -10.34 -14.29
C GLU A 261 22.79 -11.55 -13.41
N LYS A 262 22.64 -12.79 -13.90
CA LYS A 262 23.00 -14.00 -13.15
C LYS A 262 24.49 -14.08 -12.82
N GLN A 263 25.35 -13.70 -13.76
CA GLN A 263 26.79 -13.63 -13.52
C GLN A 263 27.09 -12.66 -12.37
N VAL A 264 26.52 -11.45 -12.43
CA VAL A 264 26.71 -10.43 -11.38
C VAL A 264 26.12 -10.88 -10.05
N ALA A 265 24.96 -11.53 -10.02
CA ALA A 265 24.34 -12.05 -8.80
C ALA A 265 25.24 -13.10 -8.11
N LEU A 266 25.76 -14.08 -8.88
CA LEU A 266 26.66 -15.12 -8.37
C LEU A 266 27.98 -14.53 -7.85
N ASP A 267 28.50 -13.50 -8.50
CA ASP A 267 29.69 -12.79 -8.05
C ASP A 267 29.43 -12.01 -6.76
N LEU A 268 28.28 -11.33 -6.65
CA LEU A 268 27.89 -10.62 -5.44
C LEU A 268 27.78 -11.56 -4.22
N PHE A 269 27.30 -12.80 -4.39
CA PHE A 269 27.32 -13.77 -3.28
C PHE A 269 28.74 -14.04 -2.76
N ARG A 270 29.74 -14.14 -3.67
CA ARG A 270 31.14 -14.32 -3.28
C ARG A 270 31.66 -13.10 -2.52
N GLU A 271 31.38 -11.90 -3.03
CA GLU A 271 31.78 -10.63 -2.38
C GLU A 271 31.07 -10.38 -1.04
N LEU A 272 29.87 -10.93 -0.86
CA LEU A 272 29.12 -10.91 0.40
C LEU A 272 29.58 -12.00 1.39
N GLY A 273 30.52 -12.87 1.00
CA GLY A 273 31.02 -13.96 1.83
C GLY A 273 30.03 -15.10 2.02
N VAL A 274 29.10 -15.29 1.08
CA VAL A 274 28.08 -16.33 1.11
C VAL A 274 28.51 -17.50 0.24
N THR A 275 28.54 -18.68 0.84
CA THR A 275 28.75 -19.93 0.09
C THR A 275 27.40 -20.52 -0.28
N LEU A 276 27.11 -20.63 -1.58
CA LEU A 276 25.87 -21.18 -2.11
C LEU A 276 25.91 -22.71 -2.16
N THR A 277 24.81 -23.32 -1.75
CA THR A 277 24.52 -24.72 -2.07
C THR A 277 24.20 -24.90 -3.56
N VAL A 278 24.27 -26.13 -4.06
CA VAL A 278 23.87 -26.46 -5.44
C VAL A 278 22.40 -26.10 -5.69
N ALA A 279 21.52 -26.33 -4.72
CA ALA A 279 20.10 -26.02 -4.84
C ALA A 279 19.85 -24.50 -4.90
N GLU A 280 20.52 -23.70 -4.05
CA GLU A 280 20.43 -22.23 -4.12
C GLU A 280 20.96 -21.71 -5.46
N ARG A 281 22.12 -22.20 -5.93
CA ARG A 281 22.69 -21.82 -7.23
C ARG A 281 21.72 -22.11 -8.38
N ASN A 282 21.17 -23.32 -8.42
CA ASN A 282 20.20 -23.70 -9.45
C ASN A 282 18.93 -22.82 -9.40
N ALA A 283 18.49 -22.41 -8.21
CA ALA A 283 17.34 -21.53 -8.05
C ALA A 283 17.63 -20.09 -8.51
N ILE A 284 18.86 -19.59 -8.30
CA ILE A 284 19.33 -18.28 -8.78
C ILE A 284 19.39 -18.26 -10.31
N GLU A 285 19.90 -19.33 -10.93
CA GLU A 285 20.05 -19.42 -12.39
C GLU A 285 18.70 -19.45 -13.15
N GLN A 286 17.58 -19.67 -12.46
CA GLN A 286 16.25 -19.60 -13.06
C GLN A 286 15.88 -18.17 -13.44
N ARG A 287 15.39 -18.00 -14.67
CA ARG A 287 14.96 -16.69 -15.18
C ARG A 287 13.47 -16.49 -14.95
N PRO A 288 13.05 -15.31 -14.44
CA PRO A 288 11.63 -14.99 -14.29
C PRO A 288 10.88 -14.82 -15.62
N THR A 289 11.59 -14.45 -16.69
CA THR A 289 11.05 -14.32 -18.06
C THR A 289 12.16 -14.57 -19.08
N ARG A 290 11.80 -14.93 -20.31
CA ARG A 290 12.70 -14.99 -21.48
C ARG A 290 12.51 -13.80 -22.43
N SER A 291 11.56 -12.91 -22.14
CA SER A 291 11.22 -11.79 -23.00
C SER A 291 11.78 -10.49 -22.44
N LEU A 292 12.74 -9.89 -23.15
CA LEU A 292 13.27 -8.57 -22.82
C LEU A 292 12.17 -7.51 -22.79
N THR A 293 11.21 -7.57 -23.72
CA THR A 293 10.12 -6.60 -23.79
C THR A 293 9.16 -6.73 -22.61
N ALA A 294 8.86 -7.96 -22.16
CA ALA A 294 8.09 -8.19 -20.94
C ALA A 294 8.83 -7.63 -19.71
N PHE A 295 10.15 -7.83 -19.66
CA PHE A 295 10.98 -7.32 -18.57
C PHE A 295 11.10 -5.79 -18.55
N LEU A 296 11.18 -5.13 -19.71
CA LEU A 296 11.14 -3.67 -19.81
C LEU A 296 9.81 -3.11 -19.34
N ALA A 297 8.68 -3.73 -19.74
CA ALA A 297 7.36 -3.36 -19.23
C ALA A 297 7.27 -3.55 -17.70
N TYR A 298 7.76 -4.68 -17.17
CA TYR A 298 7.84 -4.91 -15.72
C TYR A 298 8.65 -3.83 -15.01
N SER A 299 9.81 -3.48 -15.57
CA SER A 299 10.70 -2.43 -15.05
C SER A 299 10.05 -1.05 -15.03
N GLN A 300 9.26 -0.72 -16.07
CA GLN A 300 8.44 0.50 -16.11
C GLN A 300 7.34 0.49 -15.04
N GLY A 301 6.73 -0.68 -14.79
CA GLY A 301 5.76 -0.88 -13.71
C GLY A 301 6.36 -0.58 -12.34
N LEU A 302 7.56 -1.10 -12.05
CA LEU A 302 8.29 -0.80 -10.82
C LEU A 302 8.61 0.69 -10.68
N ALA A 303 8.98 1.35 -11.78
CA ALA A 303 9.25 2.80 -11.80
C ALA A 303 8.01 3.64 -11.50
N ALA A 304 6.85 3.25 -12.04
CA ALA A 304 5.58 3.90 -11.76
C ALA A 304 5.10 3.65 -10.32
N GLU A 305 5.29 2.42 -9.80
CA GLU A 305 4.98 2.05 -8.42
C GLU A 305 5.77 2.91 -7.41
N ASP A 306 7.07 3.08 -7.64
CA ASP A 306 7.93 3.92 -6.79
C ASP A 306 7.48 5.38 -6.75
N GLN A 307 6.86 5.86 -7.84
CA GLN A 307 6.34 7.22 -7.95
C GLN A 307 4.90 7.34 -7.40
N GLY A 308 4.34 6.26 -6.83
CA GLY A 308 2.96 6.22 -6.36
C GLY A 308 1.90 6.20 -7.48
N ARG A 309 2.32 6.06 -8.75
CA ARG A 309 1.41 5.97 -9.90
C ARG A 309 0.94 4.53 -10.09
N TYR A 310 0.12 4.05 -9.15
CA TYR A 310 -0.33 2.66 -9.10
C TYR A 310 -1.19 2.24 -10.30
N GLU A 311 -1.95 3.16 -10.89
CA GLU A 311 -2.71 2.88 -12.12
C GLU A 311 -1.79 2.57 -13.30
N ASP A 312 -0.77 3.40 -13.52
CA ASP A 312 0.23 3.17 -14.57
C ASP A 312 1.05 1.92 -14.29
N ALA A 313 1.47 1.72 -13.03
CA ALA A 313 2.16 0.51 -12.61
C ALA A 313 1.35 -0.75 -12.95
N SER A 314 0.05 -0.75 -12.60
CA SER A 314 -0.86 -1.84 -12.93
C SER A 314 -0.95 -2.09 -14.44
N ARG A 315 -0.97 -1.04 -15.29
CA ARG A 315 -1.00 -1.21 -16.75
C ARG A 315 0.29 -1.82 -17.28
N PHE A 316 1.45 -1.34 -16.83
CA PHE A 316 2.75 -1.86 -17.24
C PHE A 316 2.96 -3.32 -16.82
N PHE A 317 2.55 -3.69 -15.61
CA PHE A 317 2.61 -5.09 -15.17
C PHE A 317 1.66 -5.98 -15.97
N GLN A 318 0.45 -5.51 -16.29
CA GLN A 318 -0.48 -6.25 -17.16
C GLN A 318 0.10 -6.43 -18.57
N GLU A 319 0.80 -5.44 -19.10
CA GLU A 319 1.49 -5.55 -20.38
C GLU A 319 2.62 -6.59 -20.34
N ALA A 320 3.43 -6.61 -19.28
CA ALA A 320 4.43 -7.65 -19.08
C ALA A 320 3.82 -9.05 -19.07
N VAL A 321 2.68 -9.24 -18.38
CA VAL A 321 1.94 -10.51 -18.35
C VAL A 321 1.30 -10.85 -19.70
N ARG A 322 0.87 -9.85 -20.47
CA ARG A 322 0.33 -10.06 -21.82
C ARG A 322 1.41 -10.58 -22.77
N ILE A 323 2.63 -10.06 -22.66
CA ILE A 323 3.79 -10.47 -23.46
C ILE A 323 4.30 -11.85 -23.01
N ASP A 324 4.41 -12.07 -21.70
CA ASP A 324 4.81 -13.34 -21.11
C ASP A 324 3.87 -13.76 -19.97
N PRO A 325 2.85 -14.60 -20.28
CA PRO A 325 1.91 -15.09 -19.27
C PRO A 325 2.54 -15.90 -18.15
N GLY A 326 3.77 -16.42 -18.33
CA GLY A 326 4.51 -17.16 -17.32
C GLY A 326 5.27 -16.28 -16.32
N PHE A 327 5.32 -14.97 -16.54
CA PHE A 327 6.09 -14.05 -15.71
C PHE A 327 5.40 -13.78 -14.36
N GLY A 328 5.54 -14.72 -13.43
CA GLY A 328 4.82 -14.73 -12.14
C GLY A 328 5.01 -13.48 -11.29
N SER A 329 6.22 -12.91 -11.24
CA SER A 329 6.46 -11.66 -10.50
C SER A 329 5.66 -10.49 -11.05
N ALA A 330 5.50 -10.40 -12.37
CA ALA A 330 4.68 -9.37 -13.00
C ALA A 330 3.18 -9.57 -12.69
N GLN A 331 2.70 -10.82 -12.62
CA GLN A 331 1.33 -11.11 -12.22
C GLN A 331 1.05 -10.66 -10.79
N GLN A 332 1.93 -11.03 -9.85
CA GLN A 332 1.81 -10.63 -8.45
C GLN A 332 1.84 -9.10 -8.30
N LYS A 333 2.85 -8.46 -8.87
CA LYS A 333 3.00 -6.99 -8.82
C LYS A 333 1.83 -6.25 -9.48
N GLY A 334 1.27 -6.79 -10.57
CA GLY A 334 0.07 -6.26 -11.21
C GLY A 334 -1.16 -6.31 -10.30
N GLN A 335 -1.34 -7.39 -9.53
CA GLN A 335 -2.44 -7.51 -8.56
C GLN A 335 -2.26 -6.53 -7.40
N GLU A 336 -1.05 -6.43 -6.84
CA GLU A 336 -0.70 -5.48 -5.77
C GLU A 336 -0.95 -4.03 -6.21
N ALA A 337 -0.44 -3.64 -7.38
CA ALA A 337 -0.61 -2.30 -7.94
C ALA A 337 -2.07 -1.96 -8.23
N ARG A 338 -2.86 -2.92 -8.76
CA ARG A 338 -4.30 -2.73 -8.99
C ARG A 338 -5.06 -2.52 -7.68
N ALA A 339 -4.72 -3.30 -6.65
CA ALA A 339 -5.33 -3.14 -5.33
C ALA A 339 -4.98 -1.78 -4.71
N ALA A 340 -3.72 -1.34 -4.84
CA ALA A 340 -3.28 -0.03 -4.37
C ALA A 340 -3.95 1.13 -5.13
N ALA A 341 -4.11 1.02 -6.46
CA ALA A 341 -4.83 2.00 -7.26
C ALA A 341 -6.29 2.14 -6.83
N ALA A 342 -6.99 1.01 -6.68
CA ALA A 342 -8.36 1.01 -6.17
C ALA A 342 -8.44 1.57 -4.74
N GLY A 343 -7.46 1.24 -3.90
CA GLY A 343 -7.33 1.74 -2.53
C GLY A 343 -7.17 3.24 -2.45
N ALA A 344 -6.34 3.82 -3.31
CA ALA A 344 -6.05 5.25 -3.36
C ALA A 344 -7.28 6.08 -3.77
N GLN A 345 -8.19 5.51 -4.56
CA GLN A 345 -9.44 6.15 -4.98
C GLN A 345 -10.58 6.02 -3.95
N LEU A 346 -10.47 5.12 -2.98
CA LEU A 346 -11.52 4.88 -1.99
C LEU A 346 -11.54 6.00 -0.94
N SER A 347 -12.67 6.71 -0.83
CA SER A 347 -12.89 7.69 0.24
C SER A 347 -13.34 7.03 1.54
N SER A 348 -13.00 7.62 2.68
CA SER A 348 -13.46 7.20 4.00
C SER A 348 -15.00 7.12 4.05
N ALA A 349 -15.66 8.11 3.45
CA ALA A 349 -17.11 8.17 3.31
C ALA A 349 -17.72 6.99 2.52
N ALA A 350 -17.07 6.52 1.45
CA ALA A 350 -17.55 5.39 0.66
C ALA A 350 -17.49 4.07 1.45
N VAL A 351 -16.45 3.89 2.28
CA VAL A 351 -16.32 2.73 3.16
C VAL A 351 -17.35 2.78 4.27
N GLU A 352 -17.58 3.95 4.87
CA GLU A 352 -18.63 4.16 5.88
C GLU A 352 -20.04 3.89 5.33
N ALA A 353 -20.35 4.39 4.12
CA ALA A 353 -21.63 4.15 3.48
C ALA A 353 -21.87 2.64 3.30
N SER A 354 -20.83 1.92 2.87
CA SER A 354 -20.89 0.46 2.68
C SER A 354 -21.14 -0.30 3.98
N LEU A 355 -20.65 0.20 5.12
CA LEU A 355 -20.98 -0.37 6.43
C LEU A 355 -22.41 0.02 6.86
N LYS A 356 -22.82 1.28 6.70
CA LYS A 356 -24.14 1.77 7.11
C LYS A 356 -25.29 1.07 6.36
N GLU A 357 -25.06 0.71 5.11
CA GLU A 357 -26.01 -0.08 4.29
C GLU A 357 -26.06 -1.57 4.69
N SER A 358 -25.20 -2.02 5.59
CA SER A 358 -25.13 -3.43 6.01
C SER A 358 -25.82 -3.68 7.35
N GLY A 359 -26.20 -4.94 7.58
CA GLY A 359 -26.75 -5.35 8.89
C GLY A 359 -25.76 -5.21 10.05
N GLU A 360 -24.45 -5.17 9.77
CA GLU A 360 -23.40 -4.92 10.75
C GLU A 360 -23.37 -3.45 11.19
N GLY A 361 -23.55 -2.51 10.24
CA GLY A 361 -23.65 -1.09 10.56
C GLY A 361 -24.93 -0.73 11.32
N ALA A 362 -26.05 -1.41 11.03
CA ALA A 362 -27.30 -1.25 11.77
C ALA A 362 -27.16 -1.64 13.25
N ALA A 363 -26.39 -2.69 13.55
CA ALA A 363 -26.11 -3.14 14.92
C ALA A 363 -25.09 -2.24 15.67
N ALA A 364 -24.32 -1.42 14.96
CA ALA A 364 -23.27 -0.58 15.53
C ALA A 364 -23.78 0.71 16.21
N GLY A 365 -25.08 0.99 16.16
CA GLY A 365 -25.69 2.13 16.85
C GLY A 365 -25.52 3.49 16.16
N GLY A 366 -25.28 3.51 14.84
CA GLY A 366 -25.15 4.73 14.04
C GLY A 366 -26.46 5.47 13.77
N GLY A 367 -27.28 5.73 14.80
CA GLY A 367 -28.41 6.65 14.67
C GLY A 367 -27.93 8.02 14.22
N LYS A 368 -28.60 8.64 13.23
CA LYS A 368 -28.25 9.97 12.69
C LYS A 368 -28.01 10.95 13.85
N LEU A 369 -26.86 11.62 13.90
CA LEU A 369 -26.64 12.78 14.79
C LEU A 369 -27.60 13.92 14.39
N SER A 370 -28.10 14.70 15.36
CA SER A 370 -28.96 15.85 15.08
C SER A 370 -28.17 16.93 14.34
N GLY A 371 -28.74 17.51 13.29
CA GLY A 371 -28.09 18.46 12.37
C GLY A 371 -27.50 19.75 12.98
N ALA A 372 -27.67 19.98 14.29
CA ALA A 372 -27.14 21.16 14.99
C ALA A 372 -25.60 21.21 15.11
N VAL A 373 -24.89 20.10 14.87
CA VAL A 373 -23.40 20.06 14.94
C VAL A 373 -22.75 20.16 13.55
N GLN A 374 -23.45 19.78 12.48
CA GLN A 374 -22.92 19.87 11.10
C GLN A 374 -22.66 21.31 10.66
N THR A 375 -23.40 22.28 11.22
CA THR A 375 -23.24 23.71 10.91
C THR A 375 -22.04 24.35 11.60
N ALA A 376 -21.48 23.75 12.65
CA ALA A 376 -20.29 24.29 13.32
C ALA A 376 -18.97 23.90 12.63
N ALA A 377 -18.98 22.81 11.84
CA ALA A 377 -17.80 22.34 11.10
C ALA A 377 -17.58 23.06 9.76
N SER A 378 -18.63 23.67 9.19
CA SER A 378 -18.55 24.46 7.95
C SER A 378 -17.86 25.82 8.12
N ASP A 379 -17.75 26.32 9.35
CA ASP A 379 -17.26 27.67 9.62
C ASP A 379 -15.74 27.75 9.93
N LEU A 380 -15.02 26.62 9.87
CA LEU A 380 -13.58 26.57 10.20
C LEU A 380 -12.65 26.23 9.02
N ASN A 381 -13.13 26.32 7.78
CA ASN A 381 -12.28 26.21 6.59
C ASN A 381 -12.26 27.53 5.77
N PRO A 382 -11.36 28.49 6.05
CA PRO A 382 -11.21 29.67 5.23
C PRO A 382 -10.24 29.37 4.09
N SER A 383 -10.70 28.70 3.04
CA SER A 383 -9.91 28.51 1.81
C SER A 383 -10.81 28.21 0.61
N ALA A 384 -11.65 29.17 0.23
CA ALA A 384 -12.05 29.42 -1.16
C ALA A 384 -13.09 30.56 -1.21
N VAL A 385 -12.62 31.81 -1.12
CA VAL A 385 -13.41 32.93 -1.64
C VAL A 385 -12.47 33.89 -2.37
N ASN A 386 -12.47 33.84 -3.70
CA ASN A 386 -12.50 35.07 -4.50
C ASN A 386 -12.88 34.84 -5.97
N ALA A 387 -13.90 35.60 -6.39
CA ALA A 387 -14.20 36.16 -7.72
C ALA A 387 -14.58 35.17 -8.85
N ALA A 388 -15.57 35.44 -9.71
CA ALA A 388 -16.19 36.72 -10.07
C ALA A 388 -17.64 36.52 -10.59
N THR A 389 -18.42 37.57 -10.38
CA THR A 389 -19.75 37.86 -10.88
C THR A 389 -19.79 38.28 -12.35
N GLY A 390 -20.92 37.98 -13.00
CA GLY A 390 -21.44 38.61 -14.23
C GLY A 390 -21.89 37.53 -15.21
N GLY A 391 -23.14 37.39 -15.67
CA GLY A 391 -24.33 38.24 -15.64
C GLY A 391 -25.02 38.07 -17.00
N GLY A 392 -26.32 37.75 -17.03
CA GLY A 392 -27.18 38.03 -18.20
C GLY A 392 -27.82 36.85 -18.96
N ALA A 393 -29.06 36.54 -18.54
CA ALA A 393 -30.29 36.44 -19.34
C ALA A 393 -30.53 35.35 -20.44
N ALA A 394 -31.59 34.57 -20.15
CA ALA A 394 -32.78 34.25 -20.99
C ALA A 394 -32.69 33.29 -22.20
N GLY A 395 -33.59 32.29 -22.21
CA GLY A 395 -34.17 31.75 -23.45
C GLY A 395 -34.54 30.26 -23.49
N ALA A 396 -35.82 29.97 -23.30
CA ALA A 396 -36.65 28.97 -24.02
C ALA A 396 -36.38 27.44 -23.93
N SER A 397 -37.32 26.75 -23.27
CA SER A 397 -38.17 25.64 -23.76
C SER A 397 -37.73 24.83 -24.99
N ALA A 398 -37.52 23.51 -24.82
CA ALA A 398 -38.06 22.46 -25.72
C ALA A 398 -37.93 21.05 -25.09
N ALA A 399 -38.98 20.26 -25.26
CA ALA A 399 -39.12 18.85 -24.85
C ALA A 399 -38.31 17.88 -25.76
N PRO A 400 -38.14 16.59 -25.38
CA PRO A 400 -37.21 15.67 -26.03
C PRO A 400 -37.87 14.87 -27.16
N PRO A 401 -37.12 14.41 -28.19
CA PRO A 401 -37.58 13.31 -29.02
C PRO A 401 -37.01 11.96 -28.58
N GLN A 402 -37.89 10.98 -28.69
CA GLN A 402 -37.70 9.55 -28.48
C GLN A 402 -36.83 8.88 -29.56
N LYS A 403 -36.43 7.67 -29.20
CA LYS A 403 -35.76 6.58 -29.92
C LYS A 403 -36.20 6.35 -31.37
N ASP A 404 -35.30 5.74 -32.15
CA ASP A 404 -35.61 4.48 -32.84
C ASP A 404 -34.34 3.66 -33.19
N PRO A 405 -34.46 2.37 -33.59
CA PRO A 405 -33.58 1.29 -33.19
C PRO A 405 -32.85 0.64 -34.39
N ALA A 406 -31.78 -0.09 -34.14
CA ALA A 406 -31.33 -1.15 -35.05
C ALA A 406 -30.51 -2.19 -34.29
N SER A 407 -31.10 -3.37 -34.23
CA SER A 407 -30.58 -4.60 -33.68
C SER A 407 -29.57 -5.28 -34.62
N ALA A 408 -28.96 -6.34 -34.06
CA ALA A 408 -28.37 -7.51 -34.71
C ALA A 408 -26.87 -7.43 -34.99
N ALA A 409 -26.06 -8.45 -34.73
CA ALA A 409 -26.23 -9.71 -34.01
C ALA A 409 -24.81 -10.29 -33.88
N THR A 410 -24.52 -11.01 -32.80
CA THR A 410 -23.84 -12.31 -32.91
C THR A 410 -23.94 -13.02 -31.57
N ASN A 411 -24.72 -14.10 -31.59
CA ASN A 411 -24.72 -15.12 -30.57
C ASN A 411 -23.36 -15.82 -30.56
N THR A 412 -22.75 -15.99 -29.40
CA THR A 412 -21.91 -17.16 -29.15
C THR A 412 -22.07 -17.57 -27.69
N GLU A 413 -22.49 -18.81 -27.53
CA GLU A 413 -22.84 -19.49 -26.30
C GLU A 413 -21.66 -19.55 -25.33
N ALA A 414 -21.88 -19.15 -24.08
CA ALA A 414 -20.92 -19.38 -23.00
C ALA A 414 -21.33 -20.63 -22.21
N SER A 415 -20.56 -21.70 -22.40
CA SER A 415 -20.60 -22.92 -21.60
C SER A 415 -20.28 -22.61 -20.13
N THR A 416 -21.22 -22.89 -19.24
CA THR A 416 -21.05 -22.85 -17.78
C THR A 416 -20.29 -24.10 -17.31
N GLY A 417 -18.97 -23.97 -17.15
CA GLY A 417 -18.15 -24.92 -16.39
C GLY A 417 -17.94 -24.42 -14.95
N GLN A 418 -18.62 -25.02 -13.97
CA GLN A 418 -18.32 -24.79 -12.55
C GLN A 418 -17.04 -25.52 -12.15
N ALA A 419 -15.98 -24.78 -11.80
CA ALA A 419 -14.79 -25.34 -11.18
C ALA A 419 -14.91 -25.28 -9.65
N LYS A 420 -14.93 -26.45 -9.01
CA LYS A 420 -14.96 -26.61 -7.55
C LYS A 420 -13.51 -26.57 -7.01
N VAL A 421 -13.15 -25.52 -6.28
CA VAL A 421 -11.83 -25.40 -5.63
C VAL A 421 -11.93 -25.98 -4.22
N VAL A 422 -11.17 -27.06 -3.95
CA VAL A 422 -11.01 -27.65 -2.61
C VAL A 422 -9.73 -27.10 -2.00
N ILE A 423 -9.84 -26.36 -0.89
CA ILE A 423 -8.70 -25.85 -0.14
C ILE A 423 -8.39 -26.84 0.98
N VAL A 424 -7.22 -27.49 0.92
CA VAL A 424 -6.71 -28.36 1.99
C VAL A 424 -5.76 -27.54 2.86
N ILE A 425 -6.15 -27.28 4.11
CA ILE A 425 -5.33 -26.59 5.11
C ILE A 425 -4.59 -27.65 5.93
N GLN A 426 -3.26 -27.75 5.76
CA GLN A 426 -2.44 -28.58 6.64
C GLN A 426 -2.09 -27.82 7.93
N ARG A 427 -2.36 -28.45 9.09
CA ARG A 427 -1.99 -27.91 10.40
C ARG A 427 -0.52 -28.23 10.71
N PRO A 428 0.24 -27.31 11.32
CA PRO A 428 1.60 -27.58 11.75
C PRO A 428 1.61 -28.59 12.90
N LYS A 429 2.50 -29.58 12.82
CA LYS A 429 2.83 -30.46 13.95
C LYS A 429 3.56 -29.64 15.01
N THR A 430 3.05 -29.67 16.24
CA THR A 430 3.75 -29.21 17.44
C THR A 430 4.78 -30.28 17.87
N PRO A 431 5.83 -29.89 18.60
CA PRO A 431 7.08 -30.67 18.74
C PRO A 431 6.91 -32.03 19.41
#